data_AF-A0A961CP22-F1
#
_entry.id   AF-A0A961CP22-F1
#
_cell.length_a   1.000
_cell.length_b   1.000
_cell.length_c   1.000
_cell.angle_alpha   90.00
_cell.angle_beta   90.00
_cell.angle_gamma   90.00
#
_symmetry.space_group_name_H-M   'P 1'
#
loop_
_entity.id
_entity.type
_entity.pdbx_description
1 polymer ?
#
loop_
_entity_poly.entity_id
_entity_poly.type
_entity_poly.pdbx_seq_one_letter_code
_entity_poly.pdbx_strand_id
1 'polypeptide(L)'
;VANNTRLWIYCGNGQPNELGGGDVPATFLEGLTIRTNRTFRDNYLAAGGKNGVFNFPDNGTHNWAYWGRELQAMKPDLQRVLGATPTQGG
;
A
#
# COMPACT_ATOMS: atom_id res chain seq x y z
N VAL A 1 -15.28 -4.02 9.08
CA VAL A 1 -14.35 -3.58 10.15
C VAL A 1 -14.43 -4.41 11.44
N ALA A 2 -15.51 -5.19 11.66
CA ALA A 2 -15.77 -5.92 12.91
C ALA A 2 -14.65 -6.85 13.41
N ASN A 3 -13.86 -7.45 12.50
CA ASN A 3 -12.80 -8.39 12.89
C ASN A 3 -11.50 -7.70 13.32
N ASN A 4 -11.45 -6.36 13.33
CA ASN A 4 -10.25 -5.57 13.60
C ASN A 4 -9.01 -6.04 12.79
N THR A 5 -9.22 -6.58 11.60
CA THR A 5 -8.16 -7.07 10.71
C THR A 5 -7.15 -5.96 10.43
N ARG A 6 -5.86 -6.27 10.51
CA ARG A 6 -4.83 -5.32 10.11
C ARG A 6 -4.76 -5.21 8.59
N LEU A 7 -4.92 -3.99 8.07
CA LEU A 7 -4.81 -3.71 6.64
C LEU A 7 -3.57 -2.86 6.32
N TRP A 8 -2.97 -3.13 5.16
CA TRP A 8 -1.99 -2.28 4.49
C TRP A 8 -2.43 -2.13 3.03
N ILE A 9 -2.88 -0.95 2.65
CA ILE A 9 -3.42 -0.67 1.32
C ILE A 9 -2.52 0.35 0.65
N TYR A 10 -1.89 -0.04 -0.45
CA TYR A 10 -1.07 0.83 -1.29
C TYR A 10 -1.68 0.96 -2.68
N CYS A 11 -1.68 2.17 -3.22
CA CYS A 11 -1.96 2.44 -4.62
C CYS A 11 -1.25 3.72 -5.05
N GLY A 12 -0.47 3.67 -6.14
CA GLY A 12 0.12 4.86 -6.74
C GLY A 12 -0.92 5.71 -7.47
N ASN A 13 -0.48 6.82 -8.06
CA ASN A 13 -1.35 7.71 -8.84
C ASN A 13 -1.14 7.61 -10.37
N GLY A 14 -0.28 6.69 -10.83
CA GLY A 14 0.08 6.53 -12.24
C GLY A 14 1.17 7.48 -12.71
N GLN A 15 1.79 8.29 -11.84
CA GLN A 15 2.96 9.09 -12.19
C GLN A 15 4.23 8.32 -11.85
N PRO A 16 5.10 7.98 -12.83
CA PRO A 16 6.39 7.39 -12.55
C PRO A 16 7.31 8.41 -11.86
N ASN A 17 8.21 7.95 -10.99
CA ASN A 17 9.35 8.71 -10.50
C ASN A 17 10.66 8.05 -10.97
N GLU A 18 11.77 8.33 -10.29
CA GLU A 18 13.08 7.70 -10.55
C GLU A 18 13.10 6.17 -10.48
N LEU A 19 12.05 5.52 -9.94
CA LEU A 19 11.89 4.05 -9.93
C LEU A 19 11.39 3.49 -11.28
N GLY A 20 11.05 4.35 -12.25
CA GLY A 20 10.63 3.96 -13.60
C GLY A 20 9.16 3.56 -13.74
N GLY A 21 8.83 2.78 -14.78
CA GLY A 21 7.47 2.31 -15.09
C GLY A 21 6.58 3.34 -15.80
N GLY A 22 7.13 4.10 -16.74
CA GLY A 22 6.43 5.13 -17.52
C GLY A 22 5.70 4.61 -18.77
N ASP A 23 5.47 3.31 -18.86
CA ASP A 23 4.72 2.68 -19.95
C ASP A 23 3.21 2.94 -19.83
N VAL A 24 2.59 3.29 -20.96
CA VAL A 24 1.19 3.77 -21.09
C VAL A 24 0.15 2.86 -20.41
N PRO A 25 0.26 1.51 -20.45
CA PRO A 25 -0.69 0.65 -19.72
C PRO A 25 -0.59 0.78 -18.20
N ALA A 26 0.63 0.96 -17.66
CA ALA A 26 0.89 1.01 -16.23
C ALA A 26 0.39 2.31 -15.59
N THR A 27 0.47 3.44 -16.30
CA THR A 27 -0.06 4.73 -15.83
C THR A 27 -1.58 4.81 -15.89
N PHE A 28 -2.19 4.20 -16.92
CA PHE A 28 -3.65 4.17 -17.08
C PHE A 28 -4.37 3.28 -16.05
N LEU A 29 -3.86 2.08 -15.78
CA LEU A 29 -4.46 1.15 -14.81
C LEU A 29 -4.39 1.69 -13.36
N GLU A 30 -3.30 2.36 -13.01
CA GLU A 30 -3.14 2.96 -11.68
C GLU A 30 -4.07 4.18 -11.50
N GLY A 31 -4.24 5.01 -12.55
CA GLY A 31 -5.15 6.15 -12.53
C GLY A 31 -6.63 5.79 -12.38
N LEU A 32 -7.05 4.61 -12.84
CA LEU A 32 -8.41 4.09 -12.61
C LEU A 32 -8.60 3.54 -11.19
N THR A 33 -7.58 2.87 -10.65
CA THR A 33 -7.68 2.16 -9.37
C THR A 33 -7.43 3.06 -8.15
N ILE A 34 -6.77 4.20 -8.29
CA ILE A 34 -6.56 5.13 -7.16
C ILE A 34 -7.89 5.69 -6.63
N ARG A 35 -8.89 5.90 -7.50
CA ARG A 35 -10.23 6.36 -7.07
C ARG A 35 -10.93 5.32 -6.22
N THR A 36 -10.93 4.06 -6.64
CA THR A 36 -11.57 2.97 -5.87
C THR A 36 -10.85 2.69 -4.56
N ASN A 37 -9.51 2.80 -4.52
CA ASN A 37 -8.73 2.68 -3.28
C ASN A 37 -9.03 3.80 -2.28
N ARG A 38 -9.19 5.04 -2.74
CA ARG A 38 -9.61 6.17 -1.89
C ARG A 38 -11.04 5.96 -1.36
N THR A 39 -11.98 5.56 -2.22
CA THR A 39 -13.35 5.22 -1.79
C THR A 39 -13.37 4.08 -0.77
N PHE A 40 -12.53 3.05 -0.95
CA PHE A 40 -12.40 1.96 0.03
C PHE A 40 -11.93 2.47 1.39
N ARG A 41 -10.90 3.33 1.43
CA ARG A 41 -10.45 3.99 2.68
C ARG A 41 -11.58 4.75 3.34
N ASP A 42 -12.29 5.58 2.57
CA ASP A 42 -13.33 6.46 3.13
C ASP A 42 -14.49 5.63 3.71
N ASN A 43 -14.90 4.57 3.02
CA ASN A 43 -15.88 3.61 3.53
C ASN A 43 -15.38 2.84 4.76
N TYR A 44 -14.10 2.44 4.78
CA TYR A 44 -13.48 1.78 5.93
C TYR A 44 -13.50 2.66 7.18
N LEU A 45 -13.14 3.94 7.05
CA LEU A 45 -13.16 4.92 8.14
C LEU A 45 -14.59 5.24 8.57
N ALA A 46 -15.51 5.47 7.63
CA ALA A 46 -16.92 5.73 7.92
C ALA A 46 -17.59 4.57 8.68
N ALA A 47 -17.18 3.33 8.40
CA ALA A 47 -17.62 2.14 9.13
C ALA A 47 -16.97 1.99 10.53
N GLY A 48 -16.07 2.89 10.96
CA GLY A 48 -15.37 2.85 12.25
C GLY A 48 -14.06 2.05 12.24
N GLY A 49 -13.50 1.80 11.07
CA GLY A 49 -12.22 1.11 10.91
C GLY A 49 -11.06 1.94 11.47
N LYS A 50 -10.18 1.30 12.23
CA LYS A 50 -9.07 1.95 12.96
C LYS A 50 -7.75 1.19 12.95
N ASN A 51 -7.67 0.10 12.18
CA ASN A 51 -6.51 -0.79 12.12
C ASN A 51 -6.04 -0.96 10.67
N GLY A 52 -5.90 0.15 9.94
CA GLY A 52 -5.48 0.17 8.54
C GLY A 52 -4.39 1.21 8.30
N VAL A 53 -3.42 0.87 7.46
CA VAL A 53 -2.44 1.80 6.87
C VAL A 53 -2.85 2.00 5.42
N PHE A 54 -2.92 3.26 4.97
CA PHE A 54 -3.33 3.63 3.62
C PHE A 54 -2.25 4.53 3.00
N ASN A 55 -1.49 3.99 2.04
CA ASN A 55 -0.40 4.67 1.35
C ASN A 55 -0.84 5.05 -0.06
N PHE A 56 -1.16 6.32 -0.28
CA PHE A 56 -1.56 6.87 -1.57
C PHE A 56 -0.64 8.01 -2.01
N PRO A 57 0.64 7.72 -2.30
CA PRO A 57 1.61 8.75 -2.70
C PRO A 57 1.24 9.40 -4.03
N ASP A 58 1.77 10.61 -4.25
CA ASP A 58 1.64 11.33 -5.54
C ASP A 58 2.64 10.82 -6.60
N ASN A 59 3.13 9.58 -6.44
CA ASN A 59 3.91 8.83 -7.41
C ASN A 59 3.57 7.34 -7.32
N GLY A 60 4.02 6.55 -8.30
CA GLY A 60 3.79 5.11 -8.32
C GLY A 60 3.04 4.67 -9.57
N THR A 61 3.56 3.64 -10.22
CA THR A 61 2.92 2.96 -11.33
C THR A 61 2.82 1.46 -11.06
N HIS A 62 2.14 0.73 -11.94
CA HIS A 62 1.92 -0.71 -11.82
C HIS A 62 3.19 -1.54 -12.09
N ASN A 63 4.23 -1.33 -11.29
CA ASN A 63 5.57 -1.89 -11.46
C ASN A 63 6.11 -2.45 -10.14
N TRP A 64 6.82 -3.59 -10.24
CA TRP A 64 7.51 -4.29 -9.14
C TRP A 64 8.40 -3.41 -8.27
N ALA A 65 9.04 -2.38 -8.82
CA ALA A 65 9.89 -1.48 -8.03
C ALA A 65 9.10 -0.80 -6.89
N TYR A 66 7.87 -0.35 -7.16
CA TYR A 66 7.01 0.25 -6.14
C TYR A 66 6.48 -0.79 -5.15
N TRP A 67 6.10 -1.97 -5.61
CA TRP A 67 5.65 -3.05 -4.72
C TRP A 67 6.78 -3.53 -3.79
N GLY A 68 8.00 -3.62 -4.29
CA GLY A 68 9.19 -3.96 -3.51
C GLY A 68 9.48 -2.93 -2.42
N ARG A 69 9.34 -1.63 -2.72
CA ARG A 69 9.45 -0.55 -1.72
C ARG A 69 8.44 -0.72 -0.60
N GLU A 70 7.17 -0.96 -0.95
CA GLU A 70 6.11 -1.15 0.05
C GLU A 70 6.34 -2.39 0.90
N LEU A 71 6.79 -3.51 0.32
CA LEU A 71 7.12 -4.71 1.07
C LEU A 71 8.22 -4.45 2.13
N GLN A 72 9.25 -3.67 1.78
CA GLN A 72 10.28 -3.27 2.74
C GLN A 72 9.72 -2.37 3.84
N ALA A 73 8.84 -1.42 3.49
CA ALA A 73 8.16 -0.55 4.44
C ALA A 73 7.22 -1.31 5.40
N MET A 74 6.62 -2.42 4.93
CA MET A 74 5.73 -3.28 5.72
C MET A 74 6.48 -4.12 6.76
N LYS A 75 7.77 -4.40 6.57
CA LYS A 75 8.55 -5.32 7.42
C LYS A 75 8.41 -5.06 8.93
N PRO A 76 8.67 -3.85 9.47
CA PRO A 76 8.54 -3.60 10.91
C PRO A 76 7.09 -3.79 11.41
N ASP A 77 6.11 -3.46 10.58
CA ASP A 77 4.71 -3.57 10.94
C ASP A 77 4.25 -5.04 10.98
N LEU A 78 4.64 -5.83 9.98
CA LEU A 78 4.39 -7.28 9.95
C LEU A 78 4.99 -7.97 11.17
N GLN A 79 6.23 -7.62 11.53
CA GLN A 79 6.89 -8.18 12.72
C GLN A 79 6.08 -7.88 13.99
N ARG A 80 5.64 -6.63 14.17
CA ARG A 80 4.85 -6.23 15.33
C ARG A 80 3.48 -6.90 15.38
N VAL A 81 2.77 -6.99 14.24
CA VAL A 81 1.39 -7.50 14.17
C VAL A 81 1.34 -9.01 14.35
N LEU A 82 2.32 -9.73 13.79
CA LEU A 82 2.41 -11.19 13.86
C LEU A 82 3.19 -11.69 15.08
N GLY A 83 3.75 -10.80 15.89
CA GLY A 83 4.58 -11.16 17.04
C GLY A 83 5.90 -11.83 16.66
N ALA A 84 6.42 -11.55 15.46
CA ALA A 84 7.69 -12.10 15.03
C ALA A 84 8.83 -11.43 15.81
N THR A 85 9.58 -12.22 16.57
CA THR A 85 10.80 -11.75 17.22
C THR A 85 11.93 -11.86 16.19
N PRO A 86 12.61 -10.75 15.83
CA PRO A 86 13.77 -10.85 14.97
C PRO A 86 14.80 -11.77 15.64
N THR A 87 15.19 -12.85 14.96
CA THR A 87 16.37 -13.61 15.38
C THR A 87 17.53 -12.62 15.36
N GLN A 88 18.11 -12.30 16.53
CA GLN A 88 19.40 -11.63 16.54
C GLN A 88 20.37 -12.60 15.86
N GLY A 89 20.76 -12.29 14.62
CA GLY A 89 21.79 -13.04 13.93
C GLY A 89 23.05 -13.03 14.80
N GLY A 90 23.55 -14.22 15.13
CA GLY A 90 24.90 -14.39 15.69
C GLY A 90 25.97 -14.13 14.65
#